data_AF-A0A3L6F3D8-F1
#
_entry.id   AF-A0A3L6F3D8-F1
#
_cell.length_a   1.000
_cell.length_b   1.000
_cell.length_c   1.000
_cell.angle_alpha   90.00
_cell.angle_beta   90.00
_cell.angle_gamma   90.00
#
_symmetry.space_group_name_H-M   'P 1'
#
loop_
_entity.id
_entity.type
_entity.pdbx_description
1 polymer ?
#
loop_
_entity_poly.entity_id
_entity_poly.type
_entity_poly.pdbx_seq_one_letter_code
_entity_poly.pdbx_strand_id
1 'polypeptide(L)'
;MYKQNILLQVNFEDTCKGFLEVAKEAVLQTVTVIFEDPGVHDLLVKLYQRDWLEGMVTEYLVETFADYFGDVKMYIEERPFRRFVEACIEETIVVYVDHLLSQKNYIKEETIERMRLDEEKLMDFFREHVNVTKVESRVRILADMRDLASAGSLDSFTLIFTNILEHQPDCPPEVVEKLVAMREDIPRKEAKEIVQECKEIYENSLVDGNPRKSGFVFGKLKCLTAKKGIWRKRGQ
;
A
#
# COMPACT_ATOMS: atom_id res chain seq x y z
N MET A 1 62.46 0.46 9.30
CA MET A 1 61.77 1.59 9.96
C MET A 1 60.60 2.04 9.09
N TYR A 2 59.40 1.74 9.58
CA TYR A 2 58.07 2.23 9.24
C TYR A 2 57.98 3.45 8.31
N LYS A 3 57.59 3.21 7.06
CA LYS A 3 56.75 4.12 6.27
C LYS A 3 55.74 3.29 5.49
N GLN A 4 54.84 2.66 6.23
CA GLN A 4 53.61 2.13 5.65
C GLN A 4 52.75 3.36 5.36
N ASN A 5 52.78 3.81 4.10
CA ASN A 5 51.89 4.85 3.59
C ASN A 5 50.44 4.34 3.66
N ILE A 6 49.81 4.53 4.82
CA ILE A 6 48.35 4.50 4.93
C ILE A 6 47.89 5.86 4.38
N LEU A 7 47.87 5.98 3.06
CA LEU A 7 47.01 6.92 2.38
C LEU A 7 45.59 6.36 2.52
N LEU A 8 44.95 6.66 3.65
CA LEU A 8 43.50 6.60 3.78
C LEU A 8 42.94 7.64 2.80
N GLN A 9 42.83 7.25 1.54
CA GLN A 9 42.08 8.01 0.56
C GLN A 9 40.63 7.91 1.03
N VAL A 10 40.14 8.97 1.69
CA VAL A 10 38.74 9.06 2.10
C VAL A 10 37.91 8.86 0.83
N ASN A 11 37.21 7.72 0.76
CA ASN A 11 36.31 7.46 -0.35
C ASN A 11 35.06 8.31 -0.16
N PHE A 12 35.12 9.53 -0.72
CA PHE A 12 34.05 10.50 -0.62
C PHE A 12 32.73 9.97 -1.21
N GLU A 13 32.80 9.15 -2.26
CA GLU A 13 31.60 8.56 -2.87
C GLU A 13 30.90 7.59 -1.91
N ASP A 14 31.65 6.70 -1.26
CA ASP A 14 31.07 5.74 -0.31
C ASP A 14 30.57 6.45 0.96
N THR A 15 31.26 7.50 1.40
CA THR A 15 30.83 8.32 2.53
C THR A 15 29.52 9.05 2.19
N CYS A 16 29.40 9.63 1.00
CA CYS A 16 28.18 10.28 0.52
C CYS A 16 27.01 9.28 0.40
N LYS A 17 27.25 8.06 -0.10
CA LYS A 17 26.22 7.01 -0.11
C LYS A 17 25.75 6.69 1.31
N GLY A 18 26.67 6.59 2.27
CA GLY A 18 26.35 6.38 3.69
C GLY A 18 25.41 7.47 4.23
N PHE A 19 25.69 8.74 3.98
CA PHE A 19 24.81 9.84 4.39
C PHE A 19 23.43 9.80 3.71
N LEU A 20 23.36 9.38 2.43
CA LEU A 20 22.08 9.24 1.72
C LEU A 20 21.23 8.11 2.29
N GLU A 21 21.83 6.99 2.68
CA GLU A 21 21.11 5.89 3.35
C GLU A 21 20.60 6.32 4.73
N VAL A 22 21.41 7.05 5.51
CA VAL A 22 20.96 7.62 6.80
C VAL A 22 19.79 8.59 6.60
N ALA A 23 19.85 9.45 5.58
CA ALA A 23 18.76 10.39 5.30
C ALA A 23 17.47 9.65 4.87
N LYS A 24 17.61 8.59 4.06
CA LYS A 24 16.49 7.73 3.67
C LYS A 24 15.85 7.05 4.88
N GLU A 25 16.67 6.47 5.76
CA GLU A 25 16.18 5.80 6.97
C GLU A 25 15.52 6.79 7.93
N ALA A 26 16.11 7.98 8.12
CA ALA A 26 15.52 9.04 8.94
C ALA A 26 14.13 9.44 8.43
N VAL A 27 13.97 9.57 7.10
CA VAL A 27 12.65 9.82 6.49
C VAL A 27 11.66 8.71 6.83
N LEU A 28 12.03 7.43 6.65
CA LEU A 28 11.15 6.29 6.94
C LEU A 28 10.79 6.19 8.42
N GLN A 29 11.75 6.47 9.31
CA GLN A 29 11.50 6.47 10.75
C GLN A 29 10.55 7.60 11.15
N THR A 30 10.64 8.78 10.54
CA THR A 30 9.68 9.87 10.78
C THR A 30 8.26 9.45 10.38
N VAL A 31 8.10 8.78 9.23
CA VAL A 31 6.79 8.23 8.84
C VAL A 31 6.28 7.23 9.87
N THR A 32 7.15 6.31 10.32
CA THR A 32 6.80 5.31 11.34
C THR A 32 6.29 5.97 12.62
N VAL A 33 7.00 6.99 13.11
CA VAL A 33 6.60 7.74 14.32
C VAL A 33 5.22 8.39 14.16
N ILE A 34 4.91 8.95 12.99
CA ILE A 34 3.59 9.54 12.71
C ILE A 34 2.49 8.48 12.73
N PHE A 35 2.73 7.31 12.13
CA PHE A 35 1.73 6.24 12.08
C PHE A 35 1.58 5.47 13.40
N GLU A 36 2.56 5.57 14.29
CA GLU A 36 2.52 5.07 15.67
C GLU A 36 1.95 6.09 16.66
N ASP A 37 1.75 7.35 16.25
CA ASP A 37 1.10 8.35 17.08
C ASP A 37 -0.32 7.89 17.46
N PRO A 38 -0.70 7.94 18.75
CA PRO A 38 -2.02 7.49 19.19
C PRO A 38 -3.19 8.17 18.45
N GLY A 39 -3.09 9.46 18.13
CA GLY A 39 -4.13 10.19 17.42
C GLY A 39 -4.31 9.70 15.99
N VAL A 40 -3.21 9.43 15.28
CA VAL A 40 -3.24 8.84 13.94
C VAL A 40 -3.72 7.40 14.00
N HIS A 41 -3.17 6.60 14.93
CA HIS A 41 -3.54 5.20 15.09
C HIS A 41 -5.03 5.02 15.38
N ASP A 42 -5.60 5.84 16.28
CA ASP A 42 -7.02 5.81 16.66
C ASP A 42 -7.96 6.11 15.48
N LEU A 43 -7.51 6.90 14.50
CA LEU A 43 -8.23 7.10 13.24
C LEU A 43 -8.10 5.88 12.33
N LEU A 44 -6.88 5.37 12.13
CA LEU A 44 -6.61 4.28 11.21
C LEU A 44 -7.35 2.98 11.58
N VAL A 45 -7.45 2.65 12.87
CA VAL A 45 -8.19 1.44 13.31
C VAL A 45 -9.69 1.50 13.00
N LYS A 46 -10.23 2.69 12.70
CA LYS A 46 -11.63 2.92 12.35
C LYS A 46 -11.90 2.84 10.85
N LEU A 47 -10.88 2.63 10.02
CA LEU A 47 -11.07 2.39 8.59
C LEU A 47 -12.02 1.21 8.36
N TYR A 48 -12.94 1.36 7.39
CA TYR A 48 -14.00 0.40 7.10
C TYR A 48 -14.99 0.12 8.25
N GLN A 49 -15.05 1.03 9.24
CA GLN A 49 -16.08 1.07 10.27
C GLN A 49 -17.06 2.22 10.02
N ARG A 50 -18.02 2.43 10.93
CA ARG A 50 -19.07 3.44 10.78
C ARG A 50 -18.51 4.87 10.65
N ASP A 51 -17.56 5.25 11.51
CA ASP A 51 -16.94 6.59 11.47
C ASP A 51 -16.25 6.85 10.11
N TRP A 52 -15.66 5.81 9.51
CA TRP A 52 -15.08 5.88 8.17
C TRP A 52 -16.16 6.03 7.09
N LEU A 53 -17.23 5.25 7.18
CA LEU A 53 -18.35 5.33 6.24
C LEU A 53 -19.01 6.71 6.24
N GLU A 54 -19.08 7.36 7.41
CA GLU A 54 -19.58 8.72 7.60
C GLU A 54 -18.58 9.80 7.11
N GLY A 55 -17.39 9.43 6.65
CA GLY A 55 -16.37 10.33 6.09
C GLY A 55 -15.39 10.92 7.10
N MET A 56 -15.59 10.66 8.40
CA MET A 56 -14.85 11.33 9.48
C MET A 56 -13.38 10.91 9.54
N VAL A 57 -13.09 9.64 9.26
CA VAL A 57 -11.73 9.09 9.41
C VAL A 57 -10.75 9.73 8.44
N THR A 58 -11.07 9.72 7.15
CA THR A 58 -10.17 10.20 6.09
C THR A 58 -10.02 11.72 6.15
N GLU A 59 -11.09 12.44 6.48
CA GLU A 59 -11.05 13.89 6.68
C GLU A 59 -10.12 14.28 7.83
N TYR A 60 -10.28 13.68 9.01
CA TYR A 60 -9.39 13.99 10.13
C TYR A 60 -7.96 13.50 9.92
N LEU A 61 -7.77 12.39 9.19
CA LEU A 61 -6.44 11.89 8.90
C LEU A 61 -5.64 12.88 8.04
N VAL A 62 -6.24 13.47 7.00
CA VAL A 62 -5.52 14.42 6.15
C VAL A 62 -5.26 15.75 6.86
N GLU A 63 -6.17 16.22 7.72
CA GLU A 63 -5.92 17.41 8.55
C GLU A 63 -4.75 17.14 9.52
N THR A 64 -4.73 15.97 10.16
CA THR A 64 -3.63 15.57 11.05
C THR A 64 -2.30 15.47 10.29
N PHE A 65 -2.31 14.89 9.09
CA PHE A 65 -1.11 14.86 8.24
C PHE A 65 -0.67 16.26 7.81
N ALA A 66 -1.60 17.19 7.55
CA ALA A 66 -1.26 18.57 7.20
C ALA A 66 -0.45 19.25 8.32
N ASP A 67 -0.85 19.06 9.58
CA ASP A 67 -0.14 19.57 10.75
C ASP A 67 1.29 18.98 10.83
N TYR A 68 1.42 17.65 10.74
CA TYR A 68 2.74 17.00 10.72
C TYR A 68 3.60 17.45 9.55
N PHE A 69 3.01 17.64 8.37
CA PHE A 69 3.74 18.05 7.18
C PHE A 69 4.24 19.49 7.34
N GLY A 70 3.43 20.36 7.93
CA GLY A 70 3.82 21.71 8.33
C GLY A 70 5.05 21.69 9.24
N ASP A 71 5.00 20.91 10.32
CA ASP A 71 6.09 20.81 11.30
C ASP A 71 7.35 20.22 10.67
N VAL A 72 7.26 19.09 9.97
CA VAL A 72 8.42 18.42 9.37
C VAL A 72 9.10 19.32 8.33
N LYS A 73 8.32 20.04 7.52
CA LYS A 73 8.83 20.96 6.49
C LYS A 73 9.69 22.09 7.07
N MET A 74 9.53 22.43 8.36
CA MET A 74 10.38 23.43 9.02
C MET A 74 11.82 22.96 9.26
N TYR A 75 12.06 21.65 9.30
CA TYR A 75 13.34 21.07 9.74
C TYR A 75 14.12 20.35 8.65
N ILE A 76 13.49 20.03 7.52
CA ILE A 76 14.14 19.29 6.43
C ILE A 76 14.06 20.02 5.10
N GLU A 77 15.09 19.82 4.28
CA GLU A 77 15.16 20.37 2.92
C GLU A 77 14.02 19.83 2.03
N GLU A 78 13.65 20.62 1.04
CA GLU A 78 12.53 20.37 0.13
C GLU A 78 12.63 18.99 -0.58
N ARG A 79 13.83 18.55 -0.93
CA ARG A 79 14.01 17.24 -1.60
C ARG A 79 13.74 16.05 -0.65
N PRO A 80 14.36 15.96 0.54
CA PRO A 80 13.95 15.01 1.58
C PRO A 80 12.48 15.10 1.96
N PHE A 81 11.90 16.31 2.06
CA PHE A 81 10.48 16.49 2.36
C PHE A 81 9.57 15.78 1.35
N ARG A 82 9.84 15.94 0.04
CA ARG A 82 9.07 15.21 -0.99
C ARG A 82 9.24 13.68 -0.90
N ARG A 83 10.40 13.19 -0.46
CA ARG A 83 10.60 11.74 -0.23
C ARG A 83 9.79 11.26 0.97
N PHE A 84 9.73 12.07 2.03
CA PHE A 84 8.92 11.83 3.21
C PHE A 84 7.43 11.78 2.90
N VAL A 85 6.91 12.73 2.13
CA VAL A 85 5.52 12.70 1.68
C VAL A 85 5.24 11.47 0.82
N GLU A 86 6.13 11.13 -0.14
CA GLU A 86 5.97 9.91 -0.93
C GLU A 86 5.91 8.64 -0.07
N ALA A 87 6.71 8.55 1.00
CA ALA A 87 6.66 7.45 1.95
C ALA A 87 5.37 7.44 2.80
N CYS A 88 4.84 8.61 3.18
CA CYS A 88 3.54 8.73 3.84
C CYS A 88 2.40 8.25 2.95
N ILE A 89 2.42 8.56 1.65
CA ILE A 89 1.45 8.03 0.68
C ILE A 89 1.52 6.51 0.71
N GLU A 90 2.71 5.93 0.49
CA GLU A 90 2.88 4.48 0.43
C GLU A 90 2.37 3.78 1.69
N GLU A 91 2.67 4.31 2.87
CA GLU A 91 2.21 3.75 4.14
C GLU A 91 0.68 3.90 4.32
N THR A 92 0.11 5.05 3.94
CA THR A 92 -1.35 5.25 3.97
C THR A 92 -2.06 4.21 3.11
N ILE A 93 -1.59 4.02 1.87
CA ILE A 93 -2.17 3.06 0.93
C ILE A 93 -2.05 1.63 1.47
N VAL A 94 -0.91 1.26 2.03
CA VAL A 94 -0.71 -0.05 2.68
C VAL A 94 -1.74 -0.28 3.79
N VAL A 95 -1.93 0.71 4.66
CA VAL A 95 -2.88 0.62 5.78
C VAL A 95 -4.33 0.50 5.29
N TYR A 96 -4.73 1.26 4.28
CA TYR A 96 -6.06 1.16 3.68
C TYR A 96 -6.32 -0.23 3.09
N VAL A 97 -5.39 -0.72 2.27
CA VAL A 97 -5.53 -2.05 1.65
C VAL A 97 -5.53 -3.15 2.71
N ASP A 98 -4.70 -3.05 3.76
CA ASP A 98 -4.67 -4.04 4.83
C ASP A 98 -5.99 -4.07 5.62
N HIS A 99 -6.58 -2.92 5.93
CA HIS A 99 -7.87 -2.85 6.63
C HIS A 99 -9.03 -3.35 5.76
N LEU A 100 -9.05 -3.02 4.47
CA LEU A 100 -10.03 -3.55 3.52
C LEU A 100 -10.00 -5.08 3.50
N LEU A 101 -8.81 -5.66 3.39
CA LEU A 101 -8.62 -7.10 3.28
C LEU A 101 -8.71 -7.84 4.63
N SER A 102 -8.73 -7.11 5.75
CA SER A 102 -8.86 -7.65 7.10
C SER A 102 -10.28 -7.58 7.67
N GLN A 103 -11.10 -6.65 7.18
CA GLN A 103 -12.48 -6.54 7.64
C GLN A 103 -13.33 -7.75 7.24
N LYS A 104 -14.50 -7.86 7.87
CA LYS A 104 -15.44 -8.97 7.69
C LYS A 104 -16.84 -8.50 7.31
N ASN A 105 -17.02 -7.19 7.13
CA ASN A 105 -18.31 -6.66 6.73
C ASN A 105 -18.51 -6.92 5.24
N TYR A 106 -19.77 -7.06 4.83
CA TYR A 106 -20.10 -7.13 3.42
C TYR A 106 -19.84 -5.79 2.75
N ILE A 107 -19.32 -5.85 1.52
CA ILE A 107 -19.14 -4.69 0.67
C ILE A 107 -20.50 -4.31 0.11
N LYS A 108 -20.89 -3.05 0.31
CA LYS A 108 -22.12 -2.46 -0.21
C LYS A 108 -21.80 -1.27 -1.11
N GLU A 109 -22.79 -0.79 -1.86
CA GLU A 109 -22.66 0.42 -2.69
C GLU A 109 -22.13 1.64 -1.91
N GLU A 110 -22.60 1.85 -0.67
CA GLU A 110 -22.10 2.90 0.21
C GLU A 110 -20.61 2.75 0.55
N THR A 111 -20.12 1.51 0.64
CA THR A 111 -18.68 1.21 0.85
C THR A 111 -17.89 1.60 -0.39
N ILE A 112 -18.37 1.23 -1.58
CA ILE A 112 -17.72 1.54 -2.87
C ILE A 112 -17.66 3.06 -3.07
N GLU A 113 -18.74 3.78 -2.82
CA GLU A 113 -18.76 5.24 -2.96
C GLU A 113 -17.83 5.91 -1.94
N ARG A 114 -17.80 5.42 -0.69
CA ARG A 114 -16.87 5.96 0.31
C ARG A 114 -15.41 5.74 -0.08
N MET A 115 -15.06 4.56 -0.61
CA MET A 115 -13.72 4.29 -1.15
C MET A 115 -13.35 5.28 -2.26
N ARG A 116 -14.28 5.57 -3.18
CA ARG A 116 -14.05 6.54 -4.26
C ARG A 116 -13.78 7.95 -3.73
N LEU A 117 -14.57 8.40 -2.76
CA LEU A 117 -14.40 9.72 -2.16
C LEU A 117 -13.07 9.84 -1.39
N ASP A 118 -12.62 8.75 -0.78
CA ASP A 118 -11.33 8.71 -0.08
C ASP A 118 -10.16 8.73 -1.06
N GLU A 119 -10.23 8.00 -2.17
CA GLU A 119 -9.27 8.07 -3.27
C GLU A 119 -9.09 9.53 -3.74
N GLU A 120 -10.20 10.23 -3.96
CA GLU A 120 -10.23 11.63 -4.38
C GLU A 120 -9.61 12.55 -3.31
N LYS A 121 -9.99 12.38 -2.04
CA LYS A 121 -9.46 13.20 -0.94
C LYS A 121 -7.96 12.99 -0.72
N LEU A 122 -7.49 11.75 -0.77
CA LEU A 122 -6.06 11.43 -0.65
C LEU A 122 -5.28 11.98 -1.85
N MET A 123 -5.81 11.83 -3.07
CA MET A 123 -5.20 12.39 -4.28
C MET A 123 -5.03 13.91 -4.16
N ASP A 124 -6.11 14.60 -3.76
CA ASP A 124 -6.15 16.05 -3.63
C ASP A 124 -5.21 16.56 -2.55
N PHE A 125 -5.13 15.90 -1.40
CA PHE A 125 -4.21 16.25 -0.34
C PHE A 125 -2.74 16.08 -0.77
N PHE A 126 -2.38 14.90 -1.27
CA PHE A 126 -0.96 14.60 -1.54
C PHE A 126 -0.38 15.33 -2.75
N ARG A 127 -1.20 15.68 -3.76
CA ARG A 127 -0.73 16.42 -4.95
C ARG A 127 -0.30 17.85 -4.65
N GLU A 128 -0.67 18.40 -3.48
CA GLU A 128 -0.21 19.72 -3.05
C GLU A 128 1.29 19.73 -2.69
N HIS A 129 1.85 18.56 -2.39
CA HIS A 129 3.21 18.41 -1.87
C HIS A 129 4.16 17.69 -2.81
N VAL A 130 3.64 16.81 -3.69
CA VAL A 130 4.43 16.01 -4.62
C VAL A 130 3.81 16.00 -6.02
N ASN A 131 4.59 15.63 -7.02
CA ASN A 131 4.14 15.61 -8.42
C ASN A 131 2.91 14.71 -8.60
N VAL A 132 1.89 15.21 -9.30
CA VAL A 132 0.60 14.52 -9.51
C VAL A 132 0.75 13.08 -10.04
N THR A 133 1.61 12.85 -11.03
CA THR A 133 1.81 11.51 -11.61
C THR A 133 2.37 10.52 -10.58
N LYS A 134 3.15 10.98 -9.60
CA LYS A 134 3.65 10.15 -8.51
C LYS A 134 2.58 9.81 -7.47
N VAL A 135 1.61 10.71 -7.27
CA VAL A 135 0.45 10.45 -6.41
C VAL A 135 -0.47 9.47 -7.12
N GLU A 136 -0.84 9.75 -8.36
CA GLU A 136 -1.70 8.90 -9.20
C GLU A 136 -1.22 7.45 -9.23
N SER A 137 0.06 7.25 -9.54
CA SER A 137 0.65 5.91 -9.62
C SER A 137 0.66 5.14 -8.29
N ARG A 138 0.64 5.82 -7.13
CA ARG A 138 0.57 5.18 -5.81
C ARG A 138 -0.86 4.95 -5.35
N VAL A 139 -1.75 5.92 -5.58
CA VAL A 139 -3.16 5.84 -5.20
C VAL A 139 -3.93 4.87 -6.10
N ARG A 140 -3.48 4.64 -7.34
CA ARG A 140 -4.12 3.74 -8.32
C ARG A 140 -4.57 2.40 -7.74
N ILE A 141 -3.77 1.79 -6.87
CA ILE A 141 -4.12 0.49 -6.28
C ILE A 141 -5.39 0.53 -5.42
N LEU A 142 -5.74 1.67 -4.81
CA LEU A 142 -7.02 1.81 -4.11
C LEU A 142 -8.19 1.76 -5.09
N ALA A 143 -8.06 2.44 -6.23
CA ALA A 143 -9.05 2.37 -7.31
C ALA A 143 -9.16 0.95 -7.85
N ASP A 144 -8.05 0.23 -8.07
CA ASP A 144 -8.12 -1.15 -8.53
C ASP A 144 -8.77 -2.08 -7.47
N MET A 145 -8.54 -1.85 -6.17
CA MET A 145 -9.23 -2.57 -5.10
C MET A 145 -10.73 -2.28 -5.09
N ARG A 146 -11.12 -1.02 -5.31
CA ARG A 146 -12.53 -0.61 -5.45
C ARG A 146 -13.17 -1.28 -6.67
N ASP A 147 -12.48 -1.29 -7.80
CA ASP A 147 -12.98 -1.89 -9.03
C ASP A 147 -13.15 -3.41 -8.88
N LEU A 148 -12.20 -4.11 -8.24
CA LEU A 148 -12.39 -5.53 -7.87
C LEU A 148 -13.57 -5.70 -6.90
N ALA A 149 -13.69 -4.82 -5.92
CA ALA A 149 -14.77 -4.85 -4.93
C ALA A 149 -16.15 -4.63 -5.56
N SER A 150 -16.27 -3.92 -6.68
CA SER A 150 -17.53 -3.67 -7.41
C SER A 150 -17.67 -4.47 -8.71
N ALA A 151 -16.71 -5.34 -9.05
CA ALA A 151 -16.77 -6.11 -10.29
C ALA A 151 -18.03 -6.98 -10.35
N GLY A 152 -18.70 -6.96 -11.51
CA GLY A 152 -20.01 -7.58 -11.72
C GLY A 152 -19.99 -8.84 -12.59
N SER A 153 -18.82 -9.28 -13.06
CA SER A 153 -18.67 -10.48 -13.89
C SER A 153 -17.26 -11.05 -13.80
N LEU A 154 -17.13 -12.33 -14.18
CA LEU A 154 -15.84 -13.01 -14.28
C LEU A 154 -14.84 -12.23 -15.15
N ASP A 155 -15.27 -11.76 -16.33
CA ASP A 155 -14.43 -11.00 -17.26
C ASP A 155 -13.93 -9.69 -16.65
N SER A 156 -14.76 -9.01 -15.85
CA SER A 156 -14.34 -7.80 -15.14
C SER A 156 -13.28 -8.12 -14.09
N PHE A 157 -13.46 -9.17 -13.30
CA PHE A 157 -12.46 -9.59 -12.31
C PHE A 157 -11.12 -9.92 -12.95
N THR A 158 -11.12 -10.72 -14.02
CA THR A 158 -9.89 -11.14 -14.71
C THR A 158 -9.17 -9.97 -15.37
N LEU A 159 -9.92 -9.05 -16.00
CA LEU A 159 -9.35 -7.84 -16.60
C LEU A 159 -8.71 -6.93 -15.55
N ILE A 160 -9.43 -6.61 -14.47
CA ILE A 160 -8.92 -5.73 -13.41
C ILE A 160 -7.69 -6.36 -12.76
N PHE A 161 -7.75 -7.66 -12.44
CA PHE A 161 -6.62 -8.36 -11.84
C PHE A 161 -5.40 -8.40 -12.76
N THR A 162 -5.60 -8.63 -14.07
CA THR A 162 -4.52 -8.54 -15.06
C THR A 162 -3.88 -7.15 -15.07
N ASN A 163 -4.68 -6.08 -15.05
CA ASN A 163 -4.19 -4.71 -15.00
C ASN A 163 -3.38 -4.44 -13.72
N ILE A 164 -3.84 -4.94 -12.57
CA ILE A 164 -3.10 -4.83 -11.30
C ILE A 164 -1.71 -5.45 -11.45
N LEU A 165 -1.60 -6.64 -12.05
CA LEU A 165 -0.31 -7.33 -12.21
C LEU A 165 0.68 -6.57 -13.09
N GLU A 166 0.23 -5.66 -13.96
CA GLU A 166 1.15 -4.82 -14.76
C GLU A 166 1.97 -3.86 -13.89
N HIS A 167 1.38 -3.34 -12.80
CA HIS A 167 2.03 -2.35 -11.94
C HIS A 167 2.33 -2.84 -10.52
N GLN A 168 1.61 -3.85 -10.02
CA GLN A 168 1.84 -4.57 -8.75
C GLN A 168 1.92 -6.09 -9.02
N PRO A 169 2.98 -6.58 -9.70
CA PRO A 169 3.07 -7.99 -10.09
C PRO A 169 3.21 -8.98 -8.92
N ASP A 170 3.44 -8.50 -7.70
CA ASP A 170 3.44 -9.30 -6.49
C ASP A 170 2.06 -9.34 -5.78
N CYS A 171 1.01 -8.80 -6.40
CA CYS A 171 -0.38 -8.94 -5.96
C CYS A 171 -0.82 -10.40 -6.03
N PRO A 172 -1.06 -11.06 -4.88
CA PRO A 172 -1.38 -12.48 -4.89
C PRO A 172 -2.91 -12.69 -5.04
N PRO A 173 -3.35 -13.82 -5.62
CA PRO A 173 -4.77 -14.09 -5.88
C PRO A 173 -5.62 -14.15 -4.61
N GLU A 174 -5.02 -14.33 -3.42
CA GLU A 174 -5.69 -14.22 -2.12
C GLU A 174 -6.36 -12.85 -1.89
N VAL A 175 -5.93 -11.80 -2.59
CA VAL A 175 -6.59 -10.49 -2.59
C VAL A 175 -7.99 -10.61 -3.19
N VAL A 176 -8.10 -11.24 -4.37
CA VAL A 176 -9.38 -11.49 -5.04
C VAL A 176 -10.25 -12.42 -4.18
N GLU A 177 -9.68 -13.48 -3.61
CA GLU A 177 -10.39 -14.41 -2.71
C GLU A 177 -11.04 -13.67 -1.53
N LYS A 178 -10.31 -12.75 -0.90
CA LYS A 178 -10.81 -11.96 0.23
C LYS A 178 -11.92 -11.00 -0.19
N LEU A 179 -11.77 -10.28 -1.31
CA LEU A 179 -12.78 -9.34 -1.80
C LEU A 179 -14.07 -10.04 -2.21
N VAL A 180 -13.97 -11.13 -2.97
CA VAL A 180 -15.13 -11.93 -3.38
C VAL A 180 -15.84 -12.55 -2.17
N ALA A 181 -15.11 -12.93 -1.12
CA ALA A 181 -15.72 -13.45 0.11
C ALA A 181 -16.57 -12.42 0.88
N MET A 182 -16.34 -11.11 0.64
CA MET A 182 -17.13 -10.01 1.21
C MET A 182 -18.29 -9.58 0.30
N ARG A 183 -18.55 -10.28 -0.81
CA ARG A 183 -19.63 -10.00 -1.76
C ARG A 183 -20.77 -11.00 -1.60
N GLU A 184 -21.90 -10.54 -1.07
CA GLU A 184 -23.09 -11.38 -0.82
C GLU A 184 -23.89 -11.70 -2.09
N ASP A 185 -23.72 -10.88 -3.12
CA ASP A 185 -24.38 -11.00 -4.41
C ASP A 185 -23.72 -12.02 -5.35
N ILE A 186 -22.51 -12.49 -5.03
CA ILE A 186 -21.78 -13.48 -5.83
C ILE A 186 -22.03 -14.91 -5.28
N PRO A 187 -22.65 -15.81 -6.06
CA PRO A 187 -22.84 -17.19 -5.65
C PRO A 187 -21.51 -17.93 -5.40
N ARG A 188 -21.48 -18.83 -4.42
CA ARG A 188 -20.26 -19.60 -4.06
C ARG A 188 -19.60 -20.37 -5.22
N LYS A 189 -20.38 -20.81 -6.21
CA LYS A 189 -19.85 -21.50 -7.39
C LYS A 189 -19.05 -20.54 -8.26
N GLU A 190 -19.64 -19.39 -8.56
CA GLU A 190 -19.02 -18.31 -9.34
C GLU A 190 -17.81 -17.72 -8.61
N ALA A 191 -17.91 -17.53 -7.29
CA ALA A 191 -16.77 -17.11 -6.47
C ALA A 191 -15.54 -18.02 -6.61
N LYS A 192 -15.75 -19.34 -6.67
CA LYS A 192 -14.65 -20.31 -6.87
C LYS A 192 -14.05 -20.22 -8.26
N GLU A 193 -14.88 -20.01 -9.27
CA GLU A 193 -14.46 -19.84 -10.67
C GLU A 193 -13.63 -18.57 -10.84
N ILE A 194 -14.10 -17.42 -10.31
CA ILE A 194 -13.36 -16.16 -10.30
C ILE A 194 -11.97 -16.32 -9.68
N VAL A 195 -11.90 -16.92 -8.49
CA VAL A 195 -10.62 -17.11 -7.79
C VAL A 195 -9.70 -18.06 -8.55
N GLN A 196 -10.24 -19.10 -9.20
CA GLN A 196 -9.46 -20.05 -9.98
C GLN A 196 -8.85 -19.38 -11.22
N GLU A 197 -9.64 -18.63 -11.98
CA GLU A 197 -9.16 -17.90 -13.17
C GLU A 197 -8.09 -16.86 -12.80
N CYS A 198 -8.30 -16.10 -11.71
CA CYS A 198 -7.29 -15.15 -11.24
C CYS A 198 -5.98 -15.85 -10.79
N LYS A 199 -6.07 -17.06 -10.21
CA LYS A 199 -4.87 -17.87 -9.89
C LYS A 199 -4.10 -18.27 -11.14
N GLU A 200 -4.80 -18.72 -12.18
CA GLU A 200 -4.16 -19.10 -13.45
C GLU A 200 -3.50 -17.88 -14.13
N ILE A 201 -4.16 -16.72 -14.12
CA ILE A 201 -3.57 -15.46 -14.59
C ILE A 201 -2.30 -15.12 -13.81
N TYR A 202 -2.34 -15.23 -12.47
CA TYR A 202 -1.17 -14.97 -11.63
C TYR A 202 -0.02 -15.90 -11.98
N GLU A 203 -0.26 -17.22 -12.03
CA GLU A 203 0.75 -18.22 -12.36
C GLU A 203 1.40 -17.97 -13.73
N ASN A 204 0.60 -17.60 -14.73
CA ASN A 204 1.08 -17.28 -16.08
C ASN A 204 1.90 -15.96 -16.14
N SER A 205 1.73 -15.08 -15.16
CA SER A 205 2.47 -13.81 -15.10
C SER A 205 3.89 -13.96 -14.53
N LEU A 206 4.14 -15.04 -13.78
CA LEU A 206 5.40 -15.31 -13.10
C LEU A 206 6.55 -15.59 -14.07
N VAL A 207 7.75 -15.16 -13.70
CA VAL A 207 9.00 -15.47 -14.40
C VAL A 207 9.85 -16.32 -13.46
N ASP A 208 10.19 -17.54 -13.88
CA ASP A 208 10.91 -18.52 -13.05
C ASP A 208 10.23 -18.76 -11.68
N GLY A 209 8.89 -18.75 -11.67
CA GLY A 209 8.08 -18.93 -10.46
C GLY A 209 8.07 -17.74 -9.51
N ASN A 210 8.58 -16.58 -9.91
CA ASN A 210 8.61 -15.37 -9.09
C ASN A 210 7.94 -14.18 -9.79
N PRO A 211 7.34 -13.24 -9.03
CA PRO A 211 6.92 -11.95 -9.56
C PRO A 211 8.08 -11.18 -10.21
N ARG A 212 7.80 -10.46 -11.29
CA ARG A 212 8.82 -9.70 -12.05
C ARG A 212 9.49 -8.60 -11.22
N LYS A 213 8.77 -8.03 -10.25
CA LYS A 213 9.25 -7.04 -9.28
C LYS A 213 8.37 -7.10 -8.03
N SER A 214 8.89 -6.64 -6.89
CA SER A 214 8.03 -6.39 -5.74
C SER A 214 7.45 -4.99 -5.84
N GLY A 215 6.14 -4.89 -5.60
CA GLY A 215 5.43 -3.65 -5.37
C GLY A 215 5.63 -3.16 -3.94
N PHE A 216 5.06 -1.99 -3.63
CA PHE A 216 5.20 -1.41 -2.29
C PHE A 216 4.10 -1.87 -1.31
N VAL A 217 3.05 -2.52 -1.82
CA VAL A 217 1.83 -2.85 -1.05
C VAL A 217 1.86 -4.27 -0.49
N PHE A 218 1.78 -5.27 -1.36
CA PHE A 218 1.37 -6.63 -0.97
C PHE A 218 2.39 -7.36 -0.10
N GLY A 219 3.67 -7.04 -0.21
CA GLY A 219 4.72 -7.54 0.67
C GLY A 219 4.59 -7.06 2.13
N LYS A 220 3.88 -5.94 2.38
CA LYS A 220 3.73 -5.31 3.70
C LYS A 220 2.41 -5.63 4.41
N LEU A 221 1.45 -6.26 3.71
CA LEU A 221 0.12 -6.51 4.28
C LEU A 221 0.18 -7.58 5.39
N LYS A 222 -0.31 -7.22 6.58
CA LYS A 222 -0.36 -8.10 7.76
C LYS A 222 -1.35 -9.25 7.52
N CYS A 223 -2.45 -8.96 6.83
CA CYS A 223 -3.51 -9.93 6.55
C CYS A 223 -3.09 -11.07 5.60
N LEU A 224 -2.04 -10.88 4.81
CA LEU A 224 -1.48 -11.88 3.88
C LEU A 224 -0.26 -12.60 4.44
N THR A 225 0.55 -11.91 5.24
CA THR A 225 1.76 -12.49 5.86
C THR A 225 1.44 -13.50 6.97
N ALA A 226 0.35 -13.30 7.72
CA ALA A 226 -0.08 -14.21 8.80
C ALA A 226 -0.34 -15.66 8.34
N LYS A 227 -0.69 -15.89 7.06
CA LYS A 227 -0.95 -17.24 6.51
C LYS A 227 0.31 -17.98 6.07
N LYS A 228 1.43 -17.30 5.77
CA LYS A 228 2.67 -17.94 5.29
C LYS A 228 3.37 -18.83 6.33
N GLY A 229 3.02 -18.69 7.62
CA GLY A 229 3.59 -19.51 8.71
C GLY A 229 3.03 -20.94 8.83
N ILE A 230 1.86 -21.23 8.27
CA ILE A 230 1.15 -22.51 8.50
C ILE A 230 1.45 -23.55 7.40
N TRP A 231 1.79 -23.10 6.19
CA TRP A 231 2.00 -23.99 5.04
C TRP A 231 3.43 -24.52 4.87
N ARG A 232 4.39 -24.05 5.69
CA ARG A 232 5.80 -24.48 5.60
C ARG A 232 6.15 -25.73 6.46
N LYS A 233 5.15 -26.36 7.11
CA LYS A 233 5.33 -27.59 7.90
C LYS A 233 4.32 -28.67 7.55
N ARG A 234 4.21 -29.06 6.27
CA ARG A 234 3.77 -30.42 5.87
C ARG A 234 4.48 -30.83 4.58
N GLY A 235 5.72 -31.26 4.77
CA GLY A 235 6.55 -31.92 3.76
C GLY A 235 7.68 -32.61 4.50
N GLN A 236 7.36 -33.78 5.06
CA GLN A 236 8.35 -34.83 5.27
C GLN A 236 8.75 -35.38 3.89
#